data_AF-A0A7R9C319-F1
#
_entry.id   AF-A0A7R9C319-F1
#
_cell.length_a   1.000
_cell.length_b   1.000
_cell.length_c   1.000
_cell.angle_alpha   90.00
_cell.angle_beta   90.00
_cell.angle_gamma   90.00
#
_symmetry.space_group_name_H-M   'P 1'
#
loop_
_entity.id
_entity.type
_entity.pdbx_description
1 polymer ?
#
loop_
_entity_poly.entity_id
_entity_poly.type
_entity_poly.pdbx_seq_one_letter_code
_entity_poly.pdbx_strand_id
1 'polypeptide(L)'
;AYVRNGFAFHVGSDQGLRCMVLSGPNMGGKSCFVKQAALTAIMAQIGSFVPGDSCKMTLFERIFVRVGGDATEGVFQVSGRCD
;
A
#
# COMPACT_ATOMS: atom_id res chain seq x y z
N ALA A 1 -6.97 -14.37 14.84
CA ALA A 1 -6.41 -13.06 15.23
C ALA A 1 -5.78 -12.41 13.99
N TYR A 2 -5.89 -11.09 13.85
CA TYR A 2 -5.25 -10.36 12.75
C TYR A 2 -3.78 -10.09 13.10
N VAL A 3 -2.86 -10.40 12.19
CA VAL A 3 -1.42 -10.17 12.38
C VAL A 3 -1.06 -8.81 11.80
N ARG A 4 -0.39 -7.96 12.59
CA ARG A 4 0.06 -6.64 12.14
C ARG A 4 1.12 -6.77 11.03
N ASN A 5 0.92 -6.03 9.95
CA ASN A 5 1.88 -5.89 8.86
C ASN A 5 2.52 -4.48 8.92
N GLY A 6 3.82 -4.35 8.64
CA GLY A 6 4.48 -3.05 8.46
C GLY A 6 4.54 -2.64 6.99
N PHE A 7 4.59 -1.33 6.68
CA PHE A 7 4.68 -0.87 5.27
C PHE A 7 5.57 0.37 5.03
N ALA A 8 6.45 0.20 4.04
CA ALA A 8 7.27 1.20 3.33
C ALA A 8 6.71 1.42 1.91
N PHE A 9 7.00 2.49 1.14
CA PHE A 9 8.26 2.75 0.42
C PHE A 9 8.51 4.26 0.23
N HIS A 10 9.77 4.65 -0.02
CA HIS A 10 10.22 6.04 -0.09
C HIS A 10 11.23 6.23 -1.23
N VAL A 11 11.08 7.26 -2.08
CA VAL A 11 12.13 7.62 -3.07
C VAL A 11 12.33 9.13 -3.18
N GLY A 12 13.45 9.60 -2.63
CA GLY A 12 14.13 10.86 -2.97
C GLY A 12 15.65 10.58 -3.05
N SER A 13 16.22 10.69 -4.26
CA SER A 13 17.56 10.29 -4.73
C SER A 13 17.76 8.81 -5.16
N ASP A 14 17.94 8.66 -6.47
CA ASP A 14 18.47 7.61 -7.38
C ASP A 14 18.37 6.08 -7.14
N GLN A 15 18.01 5.53 -5.96
CA GLN A 15 17.94 4.06 -5.77
C GLN A 15 16.75 3.52 -4.94
N GLY A 16 15.71 4.31 -4.71
CA GLY A 16 14.55 3.85 -3.94
C GLY A 16 13.60 2.93 -4.74
N LEU A 17 13.00 1.95 -4.06
CA LEU A 17 12.05 0.99 -4.63
C LEU A 17 10.72 1.69 -4.99
N ARG A 18 10.35 1.65 -6.28
CA ARG A 18 9.07 2.19 -6.81
C ARG A 18 7.99 1.13 -7.00
N CYS A 19 8.35 -0.14 -6.82
CA CYS A 19 7.49 -1.29 -7.02
C CYS A 19 7.78 -2.33 -5.94
N MET A 20 6.73 -2.90 -5.37
CA MET A 20 6.79 -4.02 -4.44
C MET A 20 6.17 -5.24 -5.12
N VAL A 21 6.96 -6.31 -5.27
CA VAL A 21 6.43 -7.59 -5.74
C VAL A 21 5.94 -8.39 -4.54
N LEU A 22 4.65 -8.69 -4.52
CA LEU A 22 3.99 -9.49 -3.49
C LEU A 22 3.75 -10.91 -4.00
N SER A 23 4.55 -11.87 -3.52
CA SER A 23 4.38 -13.29 -3.85
C SER A 23 3.96 -14.11 -2.64
N GLY A 24 3.44 -15.33 -2.88
CA GLY A 24 2.98 -16.25 -1.82
C GLY A 24 1.70 -17.00 -2.20
N PRO A 25 1.19 -17.91 -1.35
CA PRO A 25 0.02 -18.74 -1.63
C PRO A 25 -1.29 -17.93 -1.74
N ASN A 26 -2.30 -18.47 -2.43
CA ASN A 26 -3.56 -17.76 -2.75
C ASN A 26 -4.36 -17.33 -1.49
N MET A 27 -4.07 -17.93 -0.34
CA MET A 27 -4.65 -17.57 0.98
C MET A 27 -3.63 -16.93 1.94
N GLY A 28 -2.44 -16.55 1.45
CA GLY A 28 -1.38 -15.93 2.27
C GLY A 28 -1.63 -14.47 2.65
N GLY A 29 -2.86 -13.96 2.49
CA GLY A 29 -3.22 -12.59 2.89
C GLY A 29 -2.79 -11.47 1.94
N LYS A 30 -2.22 -11.78 0.77
CA LYS A 30 -1.72 -10.78 -0.19
C LYS A 30 -2.79 -9.77 -0.62
N SER A 31 -4.00 -10.23 -0.96
CA SER A 31 -5.12 -9.34 -1.31
C SER A 31 -5.60 -8.52 -0.11
N CYS A 32 -5.44 -9.02 1.12
CA CYS A 32 -5.78 -8.30 2.34
C CYS A 32 -4.76 -7.18 2.60
N PHE A 33 -3.47 -7.47 2.39
CA PHE A 33 -2.37 -6.52 2.50
C PHE A 33 -2.48 -5.36 1.51
N VAL A 34 -2.77 -5.63 0.23
CA VAL A 34 -3.01 -4.59 -0.80
C VAL A 34 -4.17 -3.67 -0.41
N LYS A 35 -5.29 -4.23 0.07
CA LYS A 35 -6.44 -3.44 0.54
C LYS A 35 -6.10 -2.62 1.77
N GLN A 36 -5.34 -3.19 2.72
CA GLN A 36 -4.91 -2.50 3.93
C GLN A 36 -4.03 -1.29 3.59
N ALA A 37 -3.09 -1.43 2.66
CA ALA A 37 -2.24 -0.32 2.20
C ALA A 37 -3.06 0.81 1.58
N ALA A 38 -4.01 0.48 0.70
CA ALA A 38 -4.89 1.45 0.07
C ALA A 38 -5.76 2.20 1.08
N LEU A 39 -6.38 1.48 2.02
CA LEU A 39 -7.21 2.08 3.06
C LEU A 39 -6.39 2.96 4.00
N THR A 40 -5.18 2.55 4.36
CA THR A 40 -4.27 3.34 5.21
C THR A 40 -3.91 4.66 4.56
N ALA A 41 -3.61 4.66 3.26
CA ALA A 41 -3.33 5.87 2.49
C ALA A 41 -4.54 6.83 2.44
N ILE A 42 -5.75 6.30 2.23
CA ILE A 42 -6.99 7.09 2.22
C ILE A 42 -7.22 7.71 3.62
N MET A 43 -7.13 6.91 4.68
CA MET A 43 -7.34 7.39 6.06
C MET A 43 -6.34 8.49 6.44
N ALA A 44 -5.08 8.35 6.02
CA ALA A 44 -4.07 9.38 6.25
C ALA A 44 -4.41 10.70 5.51
N GLN A 45 -4.84 10.64 4.25
CA GLN A 45 -5.15 11.85 3.46
C GLN A 45 -6.44 12.56 3.89
N ILE A 46 -7.43 11.86 4.46
CA ILE A 46 -8.63 12.49 5.04
C ILE A 46 -8.38 13.12 6.42
N GLY A 47 -7.17 12.98 6.98
CA GLY A 47 -6.83 13.46 8.33
C GLY A 47 -7.37 12.59 9.46
N SER A 48 -7.68 11.32 9.18
CA SER A 48 -8.12 10.36 10.20
C SER A 48 -6.91 9.69 10.85
N PHE A 49 -7.11 9.20 12.09
CA PHE A 49 -6.19 8.24 12.67
C PHE A 49 -6.08 7.00 11.78
N VAL A 50 -4.85 6.53 11.59
CA VAL A 50 -4.52 5.32 10.83
C VAL A 50 -4.24 4.13 11.76
N PRO A 51 -4.55 2.89 11.34
CA PRO A 51 -4.25 1.69 12.12
C PRO A 51 -2.76 1.33 12.00
N GLY A 52 -1.94 1.87 12.88
CA GLY A 52 -0.51 1.59 12.96
C GLY A 52 0.15 2.38 14.09
N ASP A 53 1.37 2.00 14.46
CA ASP A 53 2.10 2.70 15.52
C ASP A 53 2.65 4.06 15.03
N SER A 54 2.92 4.18 13.73
CA SER A 54 3.27 5.45 13.06
C SER A 54 2.93 5.40 11.57
N CYS A 55 2.74 6.56 10.95
CA CYS A 55 2.53 6.68 9.51
C CYS A 55 3.20 7.94 8.98
N LYS A 56 4.05 7.78 7.97
CA LYS A 56 4.66 8.87 7.23
C LYS A 56 4.48 8.57 5.75
N MET A 57 3.81 9.48 5.04
CA MET A 57 3.58 9.35 3.60
C MET A 57 3.57 10.72 2.92
N THR A 58 3.85 10.73 1.63
CA THR A 58 3.64 11.89 0.75
C THR A 58 2.20 11.91 0.23
N LEU A 59 1.76 13.05 -0.30
CA LEU A 59 0.44 13.17 -0.92
C LEU A 59 0.39 12.33 -2.19
N PHE A 60 -0.59 11.44 -2.28
CA PHE A 60 -0.91 10.71 -3.50
C PHE A 60 -2.03 11.42 -4.24
N GLU A 61 -1.87 11.64 -5.54
CA GLU A 61 -2.94 12.19 -6.38
C GLU A 61 -3.96 11.11 -6.72
N ARG A 62 -3.48 9.89 -6.97
CA ARG A 62 -4.30 8.75 -7.40
C ARG A 62 -3.75 7.44 -6.85
N ILE A 63 -4.67 6.60 -6.38
CA ILE A 63 -4.41 5.24 -5.92
C ILE A 63 -5.06 4.28 -6.91
N PHE A 64 -4.25 3.46 -7.57
CA PHE A 64 -4.72 2.44 -8.51
C PHE A 64 -4.67 1.08 -7.84
N VAL A 65 -5.79 0.37 -7.89
CA VAL A 65 -5.90 -1.00 -7.39
C VAL A 65 -6.52 -1.85 -8.48
N ARG A 66 -5.80 -2.87 -8.94
CA ARG A 66 -6.36 -3.95 -9.76
C ARG A 66 -6.39 -5.20 -8.92
N VAL A 67 -7.59 -5.68 -8.61
CA VAL A 67 -7.80 -6.99 -7.97
C VAL A 67 -8.50 -7.87 -8.99
N GLY A 68 -7.79 -8.88 -9.51
CA GLY A 68 -8.40 -9.90 -10.38
C GLY A 68 -9.32 -10.84 -9.58
N GLY A 69 -10.33 -11.41 -10.25
CA GLY A 69 -11.18 -12.45 -9.66
C GLY A 69 -10.40 -13.72 -9.35
N ASP A 70 -10.70 -14.32 -8.18
CA ASP A 70 -10.25 -15.61 -7.60
C ASP A 70 -8.74 -15.88 -7.44
N ALA A 71 -7.86 -15.12 -8.08
CA ALA A 71 -6.42 -15.23 -7.93
C ALA A 71 -5.82 -13.94 -7.34
N THR A 72 -4.98 -14.11 -6.32
CA THR A 72 -4.21 -13.11 -5.56
C THR A 72 -3.19 -12.31 -6.38
N GLU A 73 -3.64 -11.75 -7.49
CA GLU A 73 -2.91 -10.73 -8.23
C GLU A 73 -3.58 -9.38 -7.91
N GLY A 74 -2.96 -8.69 -6.96
CA GLY A 74 -3.32 -7.34 -6.57
C GLY A 74 -2.20 -6.40 -6.97
N VAL A 75 -2.42 -5.55 -7.98
CA VAL A 75 -1.48 -4.46 -8.25
C VAL A 75 -1.93 -3.26 -7.44
N PHE A 76 -1.07 -2.82 -6.52
CA PHE A 76 -1.19 -1.56 -5.81
C PHE A 76 -0.17 -0.58 -6.38
N GLN A 77 -0.64 0.47 -7.04
CA GLN A 77 0.22 1.50 -7.59
C GLN A 77 -0.27 2.87 -7.11
N VAL A 78 0.67 3.66 -6.60
CA VAL A 78 0.43 5.04 -6.19
C VAL A 78 1.18 5.98 -7.11
N SER A 79 0.54 7.10 -7.46
CA SER A 79 1.15 8.18 -8.21
C SER A 79 1.05 9.46 -7.39
N GLY A 80 2.18 10.12 -7.16
CA GLY A 80 2.23 11.43 -6.51
C GLY A 80 3.32 12.29 -7.14
N ARG A 81 3.02 13.58 -7.32
CA ARG A 81 4.04 14.61 -7.58
C ARG A 81 4.69 15.00 -6.26
N CYS A 82 6.02 15.03 -6.25
CA CYS A 82 6.75 15.80 -5.26
C CYS A 82 6.94 17.19 -5.89
N ASP A 83 6.22 18.19 -5.40
CA ASP A 83 6.55 19.60 -5.65
C ASP A 83 7.63 20.05 -4.65
#